data_AF-M0LDR5-F1
#
_entry.id   AF-M0LDR5-F1
#
_cell.length_a   1.000
_cell.length_b   1.000
_cell.length_c   1.000
_cell.angle_alpha   90.00
_cell.angle_beta   90.00
_cell.angle_gamma   90.00
#
_symmetry.space_group_name_H-M   'P 1'
#
loop_
_entity.id
_entity.type
_entity.pdbx_description
1 polymer ?
#
loop_
_entity_poly.entity_id
_entity_poly.type
_entity_poly.pdbx_seq_one_letter_code
_entity_poly.pdbx_strand_id
1 'polypeptide(L)'
;MSNEDRTDASDASADTGGSSDDGSRSQSGIDRRTLLRTGLNTGVAATLVWGAGTANYVSSDDLGSITYALARPSPDADPTALEPRTKDVPIAWHESLRLAFDAQEAIHDLGLSPLISSFVVPGSHDRPEASLSVNATDEDVLERIDGVVSSVPIDLTVVDDVPPLPEQETDVDTAYEVAALEPDAVPGGVVCHSDGSAGTLTSALFDAEDGSRYFATSNHVYGDDGTLEDEHRGEPLDVRYDDQREQIGEVVRGYPAADLVRVEPVDGFRPTTEIERAEPSQVIGQFTRDGLADLMARDATLEKLGAFSDHTVGEIEGVNAVTCYAGEVCKPGQLVWGDEDALTDGDSGSLNFHEDPENPEEYVLVGGINNARTWWPGGDFTWGTAAHHLLEEYGMHF
;
A
#
# COMPACT_ATOMS: atom_id res chain seq x y z
N MET A 1 5.06 -46.38 -70.87
CA MET A 1 6.11 -46.50 -71.91
C MET A 1 7.39 -45.96 -71.32
N SER A 2 8.41 -46.80 -71.34
CA SER A 2 9.74 -46.69 -70.72
C SER A 2 10.53 -45.45 -71.14
N ASN A 3 11.33 -44.89 -70.23
CA ASN A 3 12.79 -45.08 -70.27
C ASN A 3 13.48 -44.41 -69.07
N GLU A 4 14.42 -45.17 -68.52
CA GLU A 4 15.49 -44.76 -67.62
C GLU A 4 16.48 -43.83 -68.36
N ASP A 5 17.11 -42.90 -67.65
CA ASP A 5 18.57 -42.76 -67.78
C ASP A 5 19.20 -42.21 -66.50
N ARG A 6 20.38 -42.76 -66.18
CA ARG A 6 21.23 -42.51 -65.02
C ARG A 6 22.35 -41.56 -65.45
N THR A 7 22.88 -40.75 -64.53
CA THR A 7 24.33 -40.53 -64.44
C THR A 7 24.72 -39.95 -63.09
N ASP A 8 25.62 -40.66 -62.40
CA ASP A 8 26.44 -40.19 -61.30
C ASP A 8 27.54 -39.26 -61.82
N ALA A 9 27.94 -38.25 -61.03
CA ALA A 9 29.36 -37.97 -60.71
C ALA A 9 29.49 -36.81 -59.70
N SER A 10 30.32 -37.09 -58.69
CA SER A 10 30.97 -36.25 -57.69
C SER A 10 31.68 -34.99 -58.23
N ASP A 11 31.68 -33.89 -57.48
CA ASP A 11 32.89 -33.46 -56.72
C ASP A 11 32.69 -32.21 -55.85
N ALA A 12 33.31 -32.29 -54.67
CA ALA A 12 33.86 -31.27 -53.77
C ALA A 12 33.39 -29.80 -53.84
N SER A 13 32.99 -29.25 -52.68
CA SER A 13 33.51 -27.95 -52.18
C SER A 13 33.26 -27.74 -50.68
N ALA A 14 34.37 -27.74 -49.95
CA ALA A 14 34.77 -26.82 -48.89
C ALA A 14 33.77 -26.39 -47.80
N ASP A 15 33.87 -27.12 -46.70
CA ASP A 15 33.94 -26.65 -45.31
C ASP A 15 34.49 -25.21 -45.14
N THR A 16 33.66 -24.31 -44.58
CA THR A 16 34.12 -23.13 -43.82
C THR A 16 33.02 -22.64 -42.86
N GLY A 17 33.27 -22.84 -41.56
CA GLY A 17 33.02 -21.85 -40.50
C GLY A 17 31.58 -21.53 -40.12
N GLY A 18 30.94 -22.42 -39.37
CA GLY A 18 29.75 -22.11 -38.57
C GLY A 18 30.02 -22.31 -37.08
N SER A 19 30.47 -21.27 -36.38
CA SER A 19 30.28 -21.11 -34.93
C SER A 19 29.27 -19.98 -34.80
N SER A 20 27.97 -20.28 -34.73
CA SER A 20 27.24 -20.51 -33.48
C SER A 20 27.52 -19.40 -32.46
N ASP A 21 26.80 -18.29 -32.65
CA ASP A 21 26.46 -17.32 -31.61
C ASP A 21 25.84 -18.07 -30.44
N ASP A 22 26.61 -18.22 -29.35
CA ASP A 22 26.09 -18.61 -28.05
C ASP A 22 25.63 -17.32 -27.36
N GLY A 23 24.48 -16.83 -27.80
CA GLY A 23 23.75 -15.75 -27.15
C GLY A 23 23.13 -16.27 -25.86
N SER A 24 23.95 -16.43 -24.82
CA SER A 24 23.46 -16.63 -23.46
C SER A 24 22.65 -15.40 -23.07
N ARG A 25 21.32 -15.48 -23.17
CA ARG A 25 20.41 -14.64 -22.41
C ARG A 25 20.73 -14.85 -20.93
N SER A 26 21.59 -14.00 -20.40
CA SER A 26 21.75 -13.82 -18.97
C SER A 26 20.41 -13.28 -18.49
N GLN A 27 19.59 -14.16 -17.90
CA GLN A 27 18.51 -13.71 -17.03
C GLN A 27 19.21 -12.96 -15.90
N SER A 28 19.12 -11.64 -15.96
CA SER A 28 19.62 -10.71 -14.94
C SER A 28 18.84 -10.97 -13.65
N GLY A 29 19.34 -11.89 -12.82
CA GLY A 29 18.88 -12.04 -11.45
C GLY A 29 19.36 -10.83 -10.65
N ILE A 30 18.46 -10.16 -9.97
CA ILE A 30 18.80 -9.14 -8.96
C ILE A 30 19.54 -9.89 -7.84
N ASP A 31 20.78 -9.51 -7.54
CA ASP A 31 21.50 -10.03 -6.37
C ASP A 31 21.02 -9.28 -5.13
N ARG A 32 20.83 -10.03 -4.03
CA ARG A 32 20.26 -9.54 -2.78
C ARG A 32 21.09 -10.04 -1.62
N ARG A 33 21.44 -9.12 -0.72
CA ARG A 33 22.20 -9.44 0.49
C ARG A 33 21.41 -8.95 1.71
N THR A 34 21.04 -9.88 2.57
CA THR A 34 20.34 -9.61 3.83
C THR A 34 21.37 -9.51 4.96
N LEU A 35 21.38 -8.38 5.67
CA LEU A 35 22.23 -8.12 6.81
C LEU A 35 21.35 -7.98 8.06
N LEU A 36 21.35 -9.02 8.89
CA LEU A 36 20.66 -9.01 10.17
C LEU A 36 21.55 -8.41 11.25
N ARG A 37 21.04 -7.38 11.94
CA ARG A 37 21.68 -6.87 13.15
C ARG A 37 20.75 -7.04 14.34
N THR A 38 21.05 -8.05 15.15
CA THR A 38 20.43 -8.23 16.46
C THR A 38 21.15 -7.34 17.48
N GLY A 39 20.45 -6.34 18.01
CA GLY A 39 20.90 -5.67 19.22
C GLY A 39 20.97 -6.69 20.37
N LEU A 40 22.08 -6.74 21.11
CA LEU A 40 22.20 -7.58 22.31
C LEU A 40 21.30 -7.02 23.42
N ASN A 41 20.01 -7.36 23.38
CA ASN A 41 19.03 -7.05 24.42
C ASN A 41 19.27 -7.95 25.63
N THR A 42 20.23 -7.54 26.46
CA THR A 42 20.54 -8.23 27.71
C THR A 42 19.48 -7.85 28.75
N GLY A 43 18.32 -8.50 28.71
CA GLY A 43 17.32 -8.53 29.78
C GLY A 43 16.57 -7.21 30.02
N VAL A 44 15.29 -7.19 29.64
CA VAL A 44 14.33 -6.22 30.16
C VAL A 44 14.03 -6.58 31.62
N ALA A 45 14.94 -6.20 32.51
CA ALA A 45 14.62 -5.92 33.90
C ALA A 45 14.60 -4.41 34.02
N ALA A 46 13.46 -3.86 34.43
CA ALA A 46 13.19 -2.44 34.63
C ALA A 46 14.42 -1.67 35.14
N THR A 47 15.16 -1.03 34.23
CA THR A 47 16.22 -0.10 34.57
C THR A 47 16.25 1.02 33.54
N LEU A 48 15.54 2.10 33.87
CA LEU A 48 15.58 3.38 33.18
C LEU A 48 17.03 3.88 33.10
N VAL A 49 17.59 3.94 31.89
CA VAL A 49 18.88 4.61 31.64
C VAL A 49 18.62 5.92 30.91
N TRP A 50 19.06 7.01 31.54
CA TRP A 50 18.99 8.38 31.05
C TRP A 50 20.07 8.64 29.99
N GLY A 51 19.69 9.26 28.86
CA GLY A 51 20.67 9.64 27.84
C GLY A 51 20.11 10.54 26.72
N ALA A 52 20.08 11.84 26.99
CA ALA A 52 20.12 12.99 26.05
C ALA A 52 19.50 12.87 24.64
N GLY A 53 18.31 13.46 24.49
CA GLY A 53 17.75 13.88 23.20
C GLY A 53 16.23 13.76 23.20
N THR A 54 15.53 14.80 23.69
CA THR A 54 14.07 15.01 23.55
C THR A 54 13.19 13.76 23.48
N ALA A 55 13.36 12.82 24.43
CA ALA A 55 12.42 11.71 24.56
C ALA A 55 11.14 12.26 25.22
N ASN A 56 10.03 12.22 24.50
CA ASN A 56 8.71 12.35 25.11
C ASN A 56 8.58 11.21 26.13
N TYR A 57 8.77 11.53 27.42
CA TYR A 57 8.65 10.56 28.50
C TYR A 57 7.18 10.16 28.64
N VAL A 58 6.83 9.06 28.00
CA VAL A 58 5.57 8.36 28.19
C VAL A 58 5.62 7.69 29.58
N SER A 59 4.60 7.91 30.40
CA SER A 59 4.53 7.26 31.70
C SER A 59 4.16 5.78 31.51
N SER A 60 4.50 4.91 32.46
CA SER A 60 4.07 3.50 32.39
C SER A 60 2.54 3.34 32.31
N ASP A 61 1.81 4.37 32.72
CA ASP A 61 0.35 4.41 32.73
C ASP A 61 -0.24 4.65 31.32
N ASP A 62 0.58 5.08 30.36
CA ASP A 62 0.20 5.30 28.96
C ASP A 62 0.52 4.07 28.07
N LEU A 63 1.10 3.01 28.65
CA LEU A 63 1.38 1.74 27.98
C LEU A 63 0.34 0.67 28.36
N GLY A 64 0.23 -0.36 27.52
CA GLY A 64 -0.66 -1.50 27.77
C GLY A 64 -2.09 -1.34 27.26
N SER A 65 -2.43 -0.20 26.68
CA SER A 65 -3.63 -0.03 25.85
C SER A 65 -3.27 0.73 24.58
N ILE A 66 -3.96 0.43 23.48
CA ILE A 66 -3.85 1.14 22.21
C ILE A 66 -5.24 1.61 21.78
N THR A 67 -5.27 2.70 21.01
CA THR A 67 -6.42 3.00 20.14
C THR A 67 -6.20 2.22 18.86
N TYR A 68 -7.02 1.22 18.56
CA TYR A 68 -6.85 0.38 17.37
C TYR A 68 -7.63 0.90 16.16
N ALA A 69 -8.68 1.69 16.39
CA ALA A 69 -9.50 2.25 15.33
C ALA A 69 -10.09 3.60 15.70
N LEU A 70 -10.42 4.38 14.67
CA LEU A 70 -11.29 5.55 14.75
C LEU A 70 -12.52 5.26 13.90
N ALA A 71 -13.69 5.29 14.51
CA ALA A 71 -14.92 4.90 13.83
C ALA A 71 -16.12 5.75 14.25
N ARG A 72 -17.08 5.91 13.35
CA ARG A 72 -18.37 6.50 13.68
C ARG A 72 -19.15 5.59 14.63
N PRO A 73 -20.02 6.13 15.50
CA PRO A 73 -20.87 5.33 16.38
C PRO A 73 -21.98 4.58 15.61
N SER A 74 -22.34 5.05 14.42
CA SER A 74 -23.29 4.39 13.50
C SER A 74 -23.08 4.91 12.07
N PRO A 75 -23.52 4.18 11.03
CA PRO A 75 -23.42 4.63 9.63
C PRO A 75 -24.03 6.01 9.36
N ASP A 76 -25.15 6.34 10.01
CA ASP A 76 -25.87 7.61 9.85
C ASP A 76 -25.39 8.73 10.77
N ALA A 77 -24.31 8.51 11.54
CA ALA A 77 -23.77 9.53 12.44
C ALA A 77 -23.17 10.71 11.64
N ASP A 78 -22.99 11.85 12.32
CA ASP A 78 -22.22 12.95 11.77
C ASP A 78 -20.84 12.44 11.32
N PRO A 79 -20.42 12.66 10.05
CA PRO A 79 -19.13 12.18 9.57
C PRO A 79 -17.94 12.63 10.41
N THR A 80 -18.03 13.80 11.04
CA THR A 80 -16.97 14.35 11.92
C THR A 80 -16.90 13.67 13.29
N ALA A 81 -17.88 12.85 13.66
CA ALA A 81 -17.98 12.20 14.96
C ALA A 81 -17.21 10.86 15.01
N LEU A 82 -15.89 10.93 14.86
CA LEU A 82 -15.01 9.77 15.05
C LEU A 82 -14.76 9.49 16.53
N GLU A 83 -15.04 8.26 16.96
CA GLU A 83 -14.79 7.78 18.32
C GLU A 83 -13.59 6.81 18.33
N PRO A 84 -12.63 6.99 19.26
CA PRO A 84 -11.53 6.05 19.43
C PRO A 84 -12.02 4.74 20.03
N ARG A 85 -11.64 3.63 19.38
CA ARG A 85 -11.83 2.28 19.92
C ARG A 85 -10.52 1.78 20.49
N THR A 86 -10.58 1.32 21.73
CA THR A 86 -9.39 0.99 22.52
C THR A 86 -9.41 -0.47 22.96
N LYS A 87 -8.23 -1.04 23.14
CA LYS A 87 -8.06 -2.39 23.68
C LYS A 87 -6.79 -2.49 24.49
N ASP A 88 -6.71 -3.50 25.35
CA ASP A 88 -5.50 -3.82 26.10
C ASP A 88 -4.54 -4.66 25.24
N VAL A 89 -3.24 -4.40 25.38
CA VAL A 89 -2.15 -5.12 24.72
C VAL A 89 -0.99 -5.37 25.70
N PRO A 90 -0.07 -6.31 25.42
CA PRO A 90 1.10 -6.49 26.27
C PRO A 90 1.96 -5.22 26.30
N ILE A 91 2.30 -4.73 27.51
CA ILE A 91 3.13 -3.54 27.70
C ILE A 91 4.46 -3.65 26.95
N ALA A 92 5.10 -4.82 27.00
CA ALA A 92 6.38 -5.05 26.33
C ALA A 92 6.29 -4.92 24.80
N TRP A 93 5.17 -5.37 24.21
CA TRP A 93 4.91 -5.24 22.78
C TRP A 93 4.68 -3.77 22.41
N HIS A 94 3.81 -3.07 23.15
CA HIS A 94 3.51 -1.66 22.90
C HIS A 94 4.77 -0.78 23.06
N GLU A 95 5.60 -1.02 24.07
CA GLU A 95 6.87 -0.30 24.24
C GLU A 95 7.83 -0.54 23.07
N SER A 96 7.98 -1.80 22.62
CA SER A 96 8.86 -2.12 21.49
C SER A 96 8.36 -1.51 20.19
N LEU A 97 7.05 -1.54 19.96
CA LEU A 97 6.41 -0.94 18.78
C LEU A 97 6.67 0.57 18.72
N ARG A 98 6.47 1.27 19.85
CA ARG A 98 6.73 2.71 19.95
C ARG A 98 8.18 3.05 19.61
N LEU A 99 9.14 2.28 20.15
CA LEU A 99 10.57 2.48 19.84
C LEU A 99 10.88 2.23 18.36
N ALA A 100 10.21 1.26 17.73
CA ALA A 100 10.37 1.02 16.29
C ALA A 100 9.81 2.17 15.45
N PHE A 101 8.64 2.72 15.79
CA PHE A 101 8.12 3.92 15.11
C PHE A 101 9.02 5.14 15.29
N ASP A 102 9.51 5.41 16.51
CA ASP A 102 10.46 6.51 16.77
C ASP A 102 11.73 6.36 15.90
N ALA A 103 12.26 5.13 15.82
CA ALA A 103 13.45 4.84 15.02
C ALA A 103 13.19 4.99 13.52
N GLN A 104 12.02 4.59 13.04
CA GLN A 104 11.62 4.74 11.65
C GLN A 104 11.46 6.21 11.25
N GLU A 105 10.79 7.02 12.07
CA GLU A 105 10.66 8.46 11.87
C GLU A 105 12.04 9.12 11.78
N ALA A 106 12.96 8.71 12.67
CA ALA A 106 14.34 9.20 12.62
C ALA A 106 15.10 8.76 11.35
N ILE A 107 14.85 7.58 10.78
CA ILE A 107 15.40 7.18 9.47
C ILE A 107 14.85 8.08 8.35
N HIS A 108 13.54 8.33 8.36
CA HIS A 108 12.89 9.18 7.37
C HIS A 108 13.46 10.60 7.37
N ASP A 109 13.65 11.18 8.55
CA ASP A 109 14.23 12.52 8.74
C ASP A 109 15.68 12.67 8.22
N LEU A 110 16.41 11.55 8.06
CA LEU A 110 17.75 11.57 7.48
C LEU A 110 17.73 11.79 5.95
N GLY A 111 16.59 11.63 5.27
CA GLY A 111 16.44 11.89 3.84
C GLY A 111 17.43 11.09 2.98
N LEU A 112 17.61 9.81 3.30
CA LEU A 112 18.62 8.97 2.69
C LEU A 112 18.25 8.63 1.24
N SER A 113 18.94 9.21 0.26
CA SER A 113 18.75 8.86 -1.16
C SER A 113 18.92 7.38 -1.52
N PRO A 114 19.84 6.59 -0.91
CA PRO A 114 19.91 5.15 -1.19
C PRO A 114 18.79 4.32 -0.53
N LEU A 115 17.91 4.93 0.28
CA LEU A 115 16.77 4.24 0.86
C LEU A 115 15.71 4.00 -0.22
N ILE A 116 15.32 2.74 -0.37
CA ILE A 116 14.24 2.32 -1.27
C ILE A 116 12.93 2.23 -0.47
N SER A 117 12.98 1.60 0.71
CA SER A 117 11.86 1.60 1.63
C SER A 117 12.28 1.31 3.06
N SER A 118 11.41 1.67 4.00
CA SER A 118 11.53 1.22 5.39
C SER A 118 10.16 1.04 6.02
N PHE A 119 9.96 -0.02 6.80
CA PHE A 119 8.70 -0.27 7.48
C PHE A 119 8.87 -1.00 8.82
N VAL A 120 7.90 -0.80 9.72
CA VAL A 120 7.90 -1.43 11.03
C VAL A 120 7.25 -2.81 10.96
N VAL A 121 7.93 -3.79 11.56
CA VAL A 121 7.41 -5.13 11.85
C VAL A 121 7.23 -5.21 13.38
N PRO A 122 6.00 -5.33 13.91
CA PRO A 122 5.72 -5.11 15.33
C PRO A 122 6.14 -6.28 16.24
N GLY A 123 6.61 -7.40 15.69
CA GLY A 123 6.68 -8.66 16.42
C GLY A 123 5.28 -9.18 16.77
N SER A 124 5.20 -10.20 17.63
CA SER A 124 3.93 -10.74 18.11
C SER A 124 3.72 -10.46 19.60
N HIS A 125 2.50 -10.63 20.10
CA HIS A 125 2.22 -10.45 21.53
C HIS A 125 3.04 -11.37 22.44
N ASP A 126 3.42 -12.57 21.95
CA ASP A 126 4.27 -13.52 22.67
C ASP A 126 5.78 -13.31 22.41
N ARG A 127 6.12 -12.61 21.32
CA ARG A 127 7.49 -12.26 20.93
C ARG A 127 7.53 -10.76 20.59
N PRO A 128 7.56 -9.89 21.61
CA PRO A 128 7.27 -8.46 21.48
C PRO A 128 8.34 -7.64 20.78
N GLU A 129 9.45 -8.24 20.35
CA GLU A 129 10.56 -7.51 19.74
C GLU A 129 10.17 -7.04 18.33
N ALA A 130 9.80 -5.78 18.23
CA ALA A 130 9.58 -5.09 16.96
C ALA A 130 10.92 -4.81 16.26
N SER A 131 10.90 -4.78 14.93
CA SER A 131 12.07 -4.54 14.09
C SER A 131 11.74 -3.59 12.94
N LEU A 132 12.79 -3.06 12.28
CA LEU A 132 12.68 -2.31 11.04
C LEU A 132 13.16 -3.17 9.88
N SER A 133 12.31 -3.33 8.87
CA SER A 133 12.73 -3.82 7.57
C SER A 133 13.15 -2.63 6.72
N VAL A 134 14.37 -2.65 6.19
CA VAL A 134 14.95 -1.56 5.40
C VAL A 134 15.43 -2.13 4.08
N ASN A 135 14.98 -1.54 2.98
CA ASN A 135 15.48 -1.83 1.64
C ASN A 135 16.30 -0.65 1.14
N ALA A 136 17.51 -0.89 0.64
CA ALA A 136 18.38 0.15 0.12
C ALA A 136 19.19 -0.30 -1.09
N THR A 137 19.68 0.64 -1.89
CA THR A 137 20.62 0.37 -2.99
C THR A 137 22.09 0.32 -2.54
N ASP A 138 22.37 0.67 -1.29
CA ASP A 138 23.72 0.79 -0.75
C ASP A 138 23.79 0.23 0.69
N GLU A 139 24.80 -0.60 0.97
CA GLU A 139 25.04 -1.17 2.30
C GLU A 139 25.50 -0.11 3.32
N ASP A 140 26.09 1.01 2.86
CA ASP A 140 26.52 2.13 3.70
C ASP A 140 25.32 2.80 4.42
N VAL A 141 24.08 2.53 4.00
CA VAL A 141 22.86 2.94 4.71
C VAL A 141 22.89 2.49 6.17
N LEU A 142 23.39 1.28 6.45
CA LEU A 142 23.42 0.75 7.81
C LEU A 142 24.29 1.60 8.74
N GLU A 143 25.45 2.04 8.26
CA GLU A 143 26.35 2.91 9.03
C GLU A 143 25.74 4.29 9.29
N ARG A 144 24.94 4.79 8.33
CA ARG A 144 24.29 6.09 8.42
C ARG A 144 23.10 6.09 9.39
N ILE A 145 22.37 4.98 9.49
CA ILE A 145 21.22 4.85 10.41
C ILE A 145 21.63 4.36 11.80
N ASP A 146 22.83 3.81 11.99
CA ASP A 146 23.31 3.26 13.28
C ASP A 146 23.09 4.21 14.47
N GLY A 147 23.31 5.51 14.25
CA GLY A 147 23.16 6.53 15.29
C GLY A 147 21.72 6.76 15.77
N VAL A 148 20.71 6.41 14.96
CA VAL A 148 19.29 6.69 15.26
C VAL A 148 18.49 5.43 15.62
N VAL A 149 19.01 4.25 15.31
CA VAL A 149 18.32 2.94 15.45
C VAL A 149 18.90 2.04 16.53
N SER A 150 19.84 2.53 17.34
CA SER A 150 20.71 1.70 18.20
C SER A 150 20.01 0.72 19.16
N SER A 151 18.70 0.90 19.41
CA SER A 151 17.88 0.05 20.27
C SER A 151 16.87 -0.85 19.54
N VAL A 152 16.77 -0.76 18.20
CA VAL A 152 15.77 -1.51 17.41
C VAL A 152 16.49 -2.43 16.42
N PRO A 153 16.17 -3.74 16.38
CA PRO A 153 16.70 -4.63 15.37
C PRO A 153 16.37 -4.14 13.95
N ILE A 154 17.36 -4.22 13.06
CA ILE A 154 17.19 -3.90 11.64
C ILE A 154 17.45 -5.15 10.83
N ASP A 155 16.54 -5.39 9.89
CA ASP A 155 16.73 -6.26 8.76
C ASP A 155 16.98 -5.40 7.51
N LEU A 156 18.25 -5.32 7.08
CA LEU A 156 18.62 -4.56 5.89
C LEU A 156 18.74 -5.51 4.69
N THR A 157 17.98 -5.23 3.66
CA THR A 157 18.10 -5.84 2.34
C THR A 157 18.70 -4.85 1.36
N VAL A 158 19.86 -5.21 0.79
CA VAL A 158 20.49 -4.43 -0.29
C VAL A 158 19.98 -4.95 -1.63
N VAL A 159 19.47 -4.05 -2.46
CA VAL A 159 18.92 -4.30 -3.80
C VAL A 159 19.80 -3.60 -4.83
N ASP A 160 20.50 -4.38 -5.65
CA ASP A 160 21.49 -3.83 -6.60
C ASP A 160 20.86 -2.98 -7.71
N ASP A 161 19.69 -3.37 -8.22
CA ASP A 161 18.93 -2.59 -9.21
C ASP A 161 17.44 -2.96 -9.17
N VAL A 162 16.56 -1.96 -9.32
CA VAL A 162 15.11 -2.16 -9.45
C VAL A 162 14.78 -2.12 -10.95
N PRO A 163 14.32 -3.23 -11.55
CA PRO A 163 14.02 -3.26 -12.98
C PRO A 163 12.88 -2.29 -13.31
N PRO A 164 12.84 -1.76 -14.54
CA PRO A 164 11.75 -0.89 -14.96
C PRO A 164 10.40 -1.61 -14.85
N LEU A 165 9.35 -0.85 -14.54
CA LEU A 165 7.98 -1.34 -14.51
C LEU A 165 7.63 -1.94 -15.90
N PRO A 166 7.10 -3.16 -15.98
CA PRO A 166 6.63 -3.70 -17.24
C PRO A 166 5.44 -2.88 -17.74
N GLU A 167 5.43 -2.52 -19.03
CA GLU A 167 4.24 -1.96 -19.67
C GLU A 167 3.16 -3.07 -19.75
N GLN A 168 2.06 -2.90 -19.03
CA GLN A 168 0.86 -3.75 -19.17
C GLN A 168 -0.34 -2.88 -19.53
N GLU A 169 -1.02 -3.25 -20.62
CA GLU A 169 -2.33 -2.69 -20.94
C GLU A 169 -3.38 -3.41 -20.09
N THR A 170 -4.10 -2.64 -19.27
CA THR A 170 -5.22 -3.16 -18.48
C THR A 170 -6.43 -3.38 -19.38
N ASP A 171 -7.01 -4.59 -19.37
CA ASP A 171 -8.23 -4.91 -20.13
C ASP A 171 -9.47 -4.38 -19.41
N VAL A 172 -9.82 -3.12 -19.72
CA VAL A 172 -10.99 -2.42 -19.15
C VAL A 172 -12.31 -3.13 -19.41
N ASP A 173 -12.43 -3.99 -20.42
CA ASP A 173 -13.69 -4.68 -20.72
C ASP A 173 -14.04 -5.73 -19.65
N THR A 174 -13.06 -6.16 -18.85
CA THR A 174 -13.25 -7.12 -17.75
C THR A 174 -13.56 -6.48 -16.40
N ALA A 175 -13.46 -5.16 -16.29
CA ALA A 175 -13.62 -4.44 -15.03
C ALA A 175 -15.07 -4.51 -14.49
N TYR A 176 -15.21 -4.63 -13.18
CA TYR A 176 -16.49 -4.64 -12.50
C TYR A 176 -17.13 -3.24 -12.51
N GLU A 177 -18.33 -3.16 -13.08
CA GLU A 177 -19.14 -1.95 -13.18
C GLU A 177 -20.08 -1.80 -11.99
N VAL A 178 -20.57 -0.60 -11.77
CA VAL A 178 -21.64 -0.40 -10.78
C VAL A 178 -22.91 -1.17 -11.22
N ALA A 179 -23.46 -1.99 -10.34
CA ALA A 179 -24.62 -2.82 -10.66
C ALA A 179 -25.91 -2.00 -10.88
N ALA A 180 -26.05 -0.90 -10.13
CA ALA A 180 -27.13 0.06 -10.24
C ALA A 180 -26.59 1.47 -9.96
N LEU A 181 -26.74 2.39 -10.91
CA LEU A 181 -26.28 3.76 -10.75
C LEU A 181 -27.41 4.64 -10.17
N GLU A 182 -27.43 4.77 -8.85
CA GLU A 182 -28.26 5.73 -8.13
C GLU A 182 -27.43 6.98 -7.80
N PRO A 183 -27.83 8.20 -8.21
CA PRO A 183 -27.00 9.38 -8.01
C PRO A 183 -26.54 9.56 -6.56
N ASP A 184 -27.45 9.47 -5.60
CA ASP A 184 -27.13 9.67 -4.19
C ASP A 184 -26.44 8.48 -3.50
N ALA A 185 -26.13 7.40 -4.24
CA ALA A 185 -25.59 6.17 -3.67
C ALA A 185 -24.63 5.41 -4.61
N VAL A 186 -23.48 6.01 -4.93
CA VAL A 186 -22.41 5.35 -5.71
C VAL A 186 -21.42 4.63 -4.77
N PRO A 187 -21.30 3.28 -4.80
CA PRO A 187 -20.42 2.54 -3.90
C PRO A 187 -18.96 2.53 -4.36
N GLY A 188 -18.05 2.20 -3.43
CA GLY A 188 -16.65 1.88 -3.76
C GLY A 188 -16.50 0.47 -4.30
N GLY A 189 -15.31 0.09 -4.79
CA GLY A 189 -15.03 -1.24 -5.34
C GLY A 189 -15.50 -1.46 -6.78
N VAL A 190 -15.89 -0.40 -7.47
CA VAL A 190 -16.30 -0.38 -8.89
C VAL A 190 -15.25 0.33 -9.74
N VAL A 191 -15.24 0.08 -11.04
CA VAL A 191 -14.34 0.77 -11.97
C VAL A 191 -14.66 2.26 -12.05
N CYS A 192 -13.62 3.08 -11.96
CA CYS A 192 -13.68 4.50 -12.29
C CYS A 192 -12.69 4.85 -13.40
N HIS A 193 -12.96 5.94 -14.12
CA HIS A 193 -12.18 6.36 -15.26
C HIS A 193 -11.77 7.83 -15.16
N SER A 194 -10.57 8.10 -15.65
CA SER A 194 -10.15 9.41 -16.14
C SER A 194 -10.18 9.42 -17.69
N ASP A 195 -9.75 10.52 -18.30
CA ASP A 195 -9.61 10.62 -19.76
C ASP A 195 -8.58 9.62 -20.33
N GLY A 196 -7.58 9.22 -19.53
CA GLY A 196 -6.43 8.43 -19.98
C GLY A 196 -6.25 7.06 -19.34
N SER A 197 -6.89 6.79 -18.20
CA SER A 197 -6.68 5.56 -17.42
C SER A 197 -7.95 5.10 -16.70
N ALA A 198 -7.86 3.94 -16.07
CA ALA A 198 -8.89 3.34 -15.23
C ALA A 198 -8.30 2.95 -13.88
N GLY A 199 -9.16 2.98 -12.86
CA GLY A 199 -8.83 2.56 -11.51
C GLY A 199 -10.05 1.97 -10.82
N THR A 200 -9.95 1.80 -9.51
CA THR A 200 -11.05 1.44 -8.63
C THR A 200 -11.47 2.65 -7.80
N LEU A 201 -12.78 2.85 -7.68
CA LEU A 201 -13.35 3.88 -6.82
C LEU A 201 -13.25 3.46 -5.35
N THR A 202 -12.75 4.34 -4.49
CA THR A 202 -12.83 4.14 -3.04
C THR A 202 -14.28 4.22 -2.54
N SER A 203 -14.55 3.74 -1.32
CA SER A 203 -15.73 4.19 -0.60
C SER A 203 -15.60 5.67 -0.22
N ALA A 204 -16.67 6.28 0.31
CA ALA A 204 -16.70 7.70 0.62
C ALA A 204 -15.51 8.16 1.48
N LEU A 205 -14.82 9.20 1.00
CA LEU A 205 -13.79 9.91 1.74
C LEU A 205 -14.41 11.16 2.38
N PHE A 206 -14.15 11.37 3.66
CA PHE A 206 -14.66 12.49 4.44
C PHE A 206 -13.54 13.44 4.84
N ASP A 207 -13.84 14.73 4.82
CA ASP A 207 -13.02 15.76 5.46
C ASP A 207 -13.36 15.83 6.95
N ALA A 208 -12.35 15.66 7.80
CA ALA A 208 -12.52 15.59 9.25
C ALA A 208 -12.90 16.94 9.87
N GLU A 209 -12.67 18.08 9.18
CA GLU A 209 -12.99 19.41 9.71
C GLU A 209 -14.48 19.73 9.55
N ASP A 210 -15.06 19.44 8.38
CA ASP A 210 -16.42 19.87 8.04
C ASP A 210 -17.38 18.74 7.66
N GLY A 211 -16.90 17.50 7.58
CA GLY A 211 -17.69 16.32 7.24
C GLY A 211 -18.09 16.24 5.76
N SER A 212 -17.50 17.08 4.90
CA SER A 212 -17.72 17.04 3.46
C SER A 212 -17.32 15.69 2.90
N ARG A 213 -18.10 15.22 1.93
CA ARG A 213 -18.00 13.87 1.37
C ARG A 213 -17.52 13.93 -0.07
N TYR A 214 -16.49 13.17 -0.39
CA TYR A 214 -15.80 13.17 -1.67
C TYR A 214 -15.69 11.77 -2.26
N PHE A 215 -15.70 11.71 -3.58
CA PHE A 215 -15.16 10.56 -4.30
C PHE A 215 -13.63 10.59 -4.22
N ALA A 216 -13.01 9.42 -4.29
CA ALA A 216 -11.56 9.33 -4.34
C ALA A 216 -11.09 8.07 -5.07
N THR A 217 -9.89 8.14 -5.63
CA THR A 217 -9.13 7.03 -6.25
C THR A 217 -7.64 7.38 -6.20
N SER A 218 -6.76 6.53 -6.74
CA SER A 218 -5.32 6.82 -6.74
C SER A 218 -4.97 8.01 -7.65
N ASN A 219 -3.99 8.83 -7.26
CA ASN A 219 -3.60 10.02 -8.01
C ASN A 219 -3.03 9.67 -9.38
N HIS A 220 -2.27 8.58 -9.47
CA HIS A 220 -1.69 8.14 -10.74
C HIS A 220 -2.72 7.69 -11.80
N VAL A 221 -4.00 7.51 -11.43
CA VAL A 221 -5.09 7.29 -12.42
C VAL A 221 -5.27 8.51 -13.34
N TYR A 222 -4.81 9.69 -12.92
CA TYR A 222 -4.85 10.92 -13.73
C TYR A 222 -3.53 11.22 -14.45
N GLY A 223 -2.48 10.43 -14.22
CA GLY A 223 -1.19 10.59 -14.92
C GLY A 223 -0.08 9.74 -14.31
N ASP A 224 0.73 9.14 -15.17
CA ASP A 224 1.70 8.08 -14.83
C ASP A 224 2.70 8.45 -13.73
N ASP A 225 3.02 9.73 -13.55
CA ASP A 225 3.97 10.17 -12.53
C ASP A 225 3.34 10.35 -11.15
N GLY A 226 2.01 10.52 -11.05
CA GLY A 226 1.32 10.74 -9.79
C GLY A 226 1.87 11.91 -8.96
N THR A 227 2.61 12.85 -9.59
CA THR A 227 3.35 13.94 -8.92
C THR A 227 2.57 15.26 -8.81
N LEU A 228 1.37 15.33 -9.38
CA LEU A 228 0.72 16.61 -9.67
C LEU A 228 -0.38 16.94 -8.65
N GLU A 229 -0.20 18.01 -7.87
CA GLU A 229 -1.18 18.45 -6.86
C GLU A 229 -2.38 19.21 -7.46
N ASP A 230 -2.12 20.11 -8.40
CA ASP A 230 -3.11 21.06 -8.92
C ASP A 230 -3.43 20.88 -10.41
N GLU A 231 -2.64 20.10 -11.15
CA GLU A 231 -2.79 20.00 -12.61
C GLU A 231 -4.06 19.26 -13.01
N HIS A 232 -4.48 18.28 -12.20
CA HIS A 232 -5.70 17.51 -12.45
C HIS A 232 -6.97 18.26 -12.07
N ARG A 233 -6.89 19.47 -11.48
CA ARG A 233 -8.07 20.17 -10.99
C ARG A 233 -9.06 20.46 -12.12
N GLY A 234 -10.29 19.99 -11.94
CA GLY A 234 -11.39 20.11 -12.90
C GLY A 234 -11.44 18.98 -13.94
N GLU A 235 -10.51 18.02 -13.91
CA GLU A 235 -10.63 16.81 -14.73
C GLU A 235 -11.80 15.94 -14.22
N PRO A 236 -12.55 15.30 -15.13
CA PRO A 236 -13.71 14.49 -14.75
C PRO A 236 -13.30 13.18 -14.07
N LEU A 237 -14.18 12.68 -13.21
CA LEU A 237 -14.19 11.29 -12.75
C LEU A 237 -15.47 10.63 -13.22
N ASP A 238 -15.35 9.54 -13.98
CA ASP A 238 -16.49 8.77 -14.47
C ASP A 238 -16.56 7.40 -13.79
N VAL A 239 -17.75 6.84 -13.69
CA VAL A 239 -17.97 5.40 -13.44
C VAL A 239 -18.56 4.75 -14.69
N ARG A 240 -18.45 3.42 -14.79
CA ARG A 240 -19.09 2.67 -15.87
C ARG A 240 -20.40 2.02 -15.40
N TYR A 241 -21.47 2.21 -16.17
CA TYR A 241 -22.80 1.64 -15.98
C TYR A 241 -23.46 1.33 -17.33
N ASP A 242 -23.92 0.10 -17.54
CA ASP A 242 -24.57 -0.35 -18.80
C ASP A 242 -23.68 -0.04 -20.03
N ASP A 243 -22.39 -0.36 -19.92
CA ASP A 243 -21.35 -0.09 -20.93
C ASP A 243 -21.14 1.41 -21.26
N GLN A 244 -21.67 2.33 -20.45
CA GLN A 244 -21.53 3.78 -20.63
C GLN A 244 -20.73 4.41 -19.50
N ARG A 245 -19.99 5.47 -19.82
CA ARG A 245 -19.31 6.31 -18.83
C ARG A 245 -20.25 7.41 -18.39
N GLU A 246 -20.40 7.54 -17.08
CA GLU A 246 -21.20 8.58 -16.44
C GLU A 246 -20.32 9.39 -15.49
N GLN A 247 -20.27 10.70 -15.70
CA GLN A 247 -19.49 11.60 -14.88
C GLN A 247 -20.13 11.74 -13.49
N ILE A 248 -19.37 11.42 -12.45
CA ILE A 248 -19.82 11.48 -11.06
C ILE A 248 -19.15 12.59 -10.26
N GLY A 249 -18.01 13.09 -10.73
CA GLY A 249 -17.31 14.17 -10.05
C GLY A 249 -16.27 14.90 -10.90
N GLU A 250 -15.65 15.90 -10.28
CA GLU A 250 -14.50 16.65 -10.80
C GLU A 250 -13.39 16.71 -9.75
N VAL A 251 -12.14 16.51 -10.17
CA VAL A 251 -10.99 16.56 -9.27
C VAL A 251 -10.85 17.96 -8.68
N VAL A 252 -10.75 18.04 -7.35
CA VAL A 252 -10.50 19.30 -6.64
C VAL A 252 -9.02 19.44 -6.31
N ARG A 253 -8.38 18.32 -5.96
CA ARG A 253 -7.00 18.28 -5.47
C ARG A 253 -6.39 16.87 -5.58
N GLY A 254 -5.15 16.80 -6.04
CA GLY A 254 -4.28 15.62 -5.92
C GLY A 254 -3.39 15.70 -4.68
N TYR A 255 -3.03 14.54 -4.15
CA TYR A 255 -2.11 14.34 -3.03
C TYR A 255 -1.00 13.36 -3.44
N PRO A 256 0.06 13.81 -4.12
CA PRO A 256 1.11 12.95 -4.66
C PRO A 256 1.79 12.03 -3.66
N ALA A 257 2.12 12.55 -2.47
CA ALA A 257 2.79 11.78 -1.41
C ALA A 257 1.88 10.68 -0.82
N ALA A 258 0.56 10.83 -0.94
CA ALA A 258 -0.43 9.84 -0.55
C ALA A 258 -1.01 9.07 -1.75
N ASP A 259 -0.58 9.39 -2.97
CA ASP A 259 -1.13 8.88 -4.23
C ASP A 259 -2.66 8.82 -4.25
N LEU A 260 -3.29 9.93 -3.88
CA LEU A 260 -4.74 10.05 -3.75
C LEU A 260 -5.25 11.28 -4.50
N VAL A 261 -6.40 11.17 -5.17
CA VAL A 261 -7.17 12.35 -5.63
C VAL A 261 -8.45 12.50 -4.84
N ARG A 262 -8.77 13.74 -4.50
CA ARG A 262 -10.05 14.14 -3.92
C ARG A 262 -10.93 14.76 -5.00
N VAL A 263 -12.11 14.18 -5.18
CA VAL A 263 -13.03 14.51 -6.27
C VAL A 263 -14.37 14.98 -5.69
N GLU A 264 -14.78 16.17 -6.08
CA GLU A 264 -16.06 16.76 -5.68
C GLU A 264 -17.20 16.17 -6.53
N PRO A 265 -18.29 15.70 -5.90
CA PRO A 265 -19.41 15.16 -6.65
C PRO A 265 -20.13 16.19 -7.53
N VAL A 266 -20.60 15.78 -8.71
CA VAL A 266 -21.40 16.63 -9.63
C VAL A 266 -22.80 16.06 -9.85
N ASP A 267 -23.72 16.86 -10.40
CA ASP A 267 -25.05 16.43 -10.86
C ASP A 267 -25.90 15.63 -9.85
N GLY A 268 -25.66 15.86 -8.56
CA GLY A 268 -26.37 15.19 -7.46
C GLY A 268 -25.78 13.83 -7.10
N PHE A 269 -24.71 13.40 -7.77
CA PHE A 269 -23.98 12.21 -7.39
C PHE A 269 -23.40 12.32 -5.97
N ARG A 270 -23.31 11.20 -5.26
CA ARG A 270 -22.65 11.08 -3.95
C ARG A 270 -22.07 9.68 -3.78
N PRO A 271 -20.85 9.55 -3.22
CA PRO A 271 -20.35 8.24 -2.83
C PRO A 271 -21.18 7.67 -1.68
N THR A 272 -21.19 6.35 -1.48
CA THR A 272 -21.67 5.68 -0.26
C THR A 272 -20.50 5.30 0.64
N THR A 273 -20.81 4.85 1.85
CA THR A 273 -19.87 4.24 2.80
C THR A 273 -19.84 2.72 2.62
N GLU A 274 -20.25 2.23 1.45
CA GLU A 274 -20.28 0.80 1.16
C GLU A 274 -19.14 0.45 0.19
N ILE A 275 -18.65 -0.78 0.31
CA ILE A 275 -17.80 -1.43 -0.67
C ILE A 275 -18.68 -2.44 -1.40
N GLU A 276 -18.85 -2.23 -2.70
CA GLU A 276 -19.65 -3.08 -3.57
C GLU A 276 -19.10 -4.51 -3.55
N ARG A 277 -20.00 -5.50 -3.39
CA ARG A 277 -19.71 -6.95 -3.23
C ARG A 277 -19.04 -7.39 -1.92
N ALA A 278 -18.71 -6.49 -0.99
CA ALA A 278 -18.19 -6.89 0.31
C ALA A 278 -19.30 -7.45 1.24
N GLU A 279 -18.94 -8.38 2.10
CA GLU A 279 -19.81 -8.92 3.15
C GLU A 279 -19.03 -9.00 4.48
N PRO A 280 -19.27 -8.10 5.46
CA PRO A 280 -20.15 -6.92 5.38
C PRO A 280 -19.60 -5.80 4.47
N SER A 281 -20.49 -4.99 3.89
CA SER A 281 -20.10 -3.92 2.96
C SER A 281 -19.87 -2.56 3.61
N GLN A 282 -20.46 -2.33 4.78
CA GLN A 282 -20.55 -1.01 5.38
C GLN A 282 -19.26 -0.61 6.10
N VAL A 283 -18.60 0.42 5.58
CA VAL A 283 -17.43 1.07 6.18
C VAL A 283 -17.89 1.97 7.32
N ILE A 284 -17.34 1.75 8.52
CA ILE A 284 -17.67 2.55 9.71
C ILE A 284 -16.51 3.45 10.16
N GLY A 285 -15.32 3.22 9.63
CA GLY A 285 -14.12 3.97 9.98
C GLY A 285 -12.85 3.29 9.49
N GLN A 286 -11.77 3.49 10.24
CA GLN A 286 -10.43 3.05 9.82
C GLN A 286 -9.57 2.58 10.99
N PHE A 287 -8.61 1.70 10.70
CA PHE A 287 -7.58 1.33 11.65
C PHE A 287 -6.60 2.47 11.87
N THR A 288 -6.12 2.61 13.10
CA THR A 288 -4.98 3.47 13.43
C THR A 288 -3.67 2.78 13.06
N ARG A 289 -2.55 3.50 13.15
CA ARG A 289 -1.20 2.94 13.03
C ARG A 289 -0.99 1.75 13.98
N ASP A 290 -1.37 1.92 15.25
CA ASP A 290 -1.24 0.88 16.27
C ASP A 290 -2.22 -0.28 16.05
N GLY A 291 -3.40 -0.01 15.49
CA GLY A 291 -4.38 -1.03 15.14
C GLY A 291 -3.91 -1.96 14.02
N LEU A 292 -3.29 -1.40 12.99
CA LEU A 292 -2.65 -2.18 11.91
C LEU A 292 -1.50 -3.03 12.46
N ALA A 293 -0.69 -2.46 13.37
CA ALA A 293 0.37 -3.21 14.03
C ALA A 293 -0.20 -4.35 14.91
N ASP A 294 -1.32 -4.13 15.62
CA ASP A 294 -1.99 -5.17 16.42
C ASP A 294 -2.65 -6.25 15.55
N LEU A 295 -3.15 -5.93 14.36
CA LEU A 295 -3.60 -6.92 13.38
C LEU A 295 -2.43 -7.80 12.94
N MET A 296 -1.32 -7.18 12.53
CA MET A 296 -0.10 -7.88 12.13
C MET A 296 0.48 -8.74 13.26
N ALA A 297 0.50 -8.25 14.49
CA ALA A 297 1.00 -8.99 15.66
C ALA A 297 0.16 -10.23 16.03
N ARG A 298 -1.03 -10.36 15.43
CA ARG A 298 -1.97 -11.47 15.61
C ARG A 298 -2.13 -12.31 14.34
N ASP A 299 -1.27 -12.12 13.34
CA ASP A 299 -1.31 -12.81 12.05
C ASP A 299 -2.69 -12.64 11.35
N ALA A 300 -3.31 -11.46 11.50
CA ALA A 300 -4.55 -11.13 10.81
C ALA A 300 -4.29 -10.66 9.38
N THR A 301 -5.24 -10.90 8.50
CA THR A 301 -5.18 -10.52 7.09
C THR A 301 -5.95 -9.22 6.83
N LEU A 302 -5.81 -8.70 5.61
CA LEU A 302 -6.69 -7.69 5.04
C LEU A 302 -7.35 -8.26 3.79
N GLU A 303 -8.56 -7.81 3.53
CA GLU A 303 -9.35 -8.12 2.35
C GLU A 303 -9.37 -6.92 1.41
N LYS A 304 -9.49 -7.15 0.10
CA LYS A 304 -9.65 -6.11 -0.91
C LYS A 304 -10.61 -6.57 -2.00
N LEU A 305 -11.52 -5.67 -2.38
CA LEU A 305 -12.29 -5.78 -3.62
C LEU A 305 -11.80 -4.72 -4.61
N GLY A 306 -11.20 -5.19 -5.70
CA GLY A 306 -10.80 -4.35 -6.82
C GLY A 306 -11.88 -4.32 -7.89
N ALA A 307 -11.77 -3.38 -8.83
CA ALA A 307 -12.57 -3.44 -10.04
C ALA A 307 -12.06 -4.53 -11.01
N PHE A 308 -10.77 -4.89 -10.96
CA PHE A 308 -10.15 -5.79 -11.93
C PHE A 308 -9.79 -7.13 -11.33
N SER A 309 -9.20 -7.14 -10.13
CA SER A 309 -9.26 -8.34 -9.31
C SER A 309 -10.55 -8.34 -8.51
N ASP A 310 -11.15 -9.51 -8.37
CA ASP A 310 -12.35 -9.70 -7.54
C ASP A 310 -11.95 -9.56 -6.05
N HIS A 311 -12.30 -10.53 -5.22
CA HIS A 311 -11.87 -10.57 -3.83
C HIS A 311 -10.46 -11.15 -3.70
N THR A 312 -9.53 -10.39 -3.10
CA THR A 312 -8.22 -10.88 -2.67
C THR A 312 -8.01 -10.68 -1.17
N VAL A 313 -7.14 -11.51 -0.58
CA VAL A 313 -6.83 -11.53 0.85
C VAL A 313 -5.32 -11.64 1.01
N GLY A 314 -4.73 -10.93 1.98
CA GLY A 314 -3.29 -10.95 2.22
C GLY A 314 -2.90 -10.58 3.66
N GLU A 315 -1.73 -11.03 4.11
CA GLU A 315 -1.18 -10.69 5.43
C GLU A 315 -0.62 -9.26 5.44
N ILE A 316 -0.54 -8.62 6.61
CA ILE A 316 0.17 -7.34 6.75
C ILE A 316 1.66 -7.65 6.91
N GLU A 317 2.49 -7.08 6.04
CA GLU A 317 3.94 -7.29 6.03
C GLU A 317 4.70 -6.13 6.68
N GLY A 318 4.09 -4.95 6.74
CA GLY A 318 4.72 -3.76 7.30
C GLY A 318 3.79 -2.59 7.50
N VAL A 319 4.01 -1.85 8.58
CA VAL A 319 3.20 -0.68 8.96
C VAL A 319 4.03 0.60 8.91
N ASN A 320 3.35 1.71 8.59
CA ASN A 320 3.90 3.07 8.54
C ASN A 320 5.06 3.23 7.54
N ALA A 321 5.05 2.47 6.46
CA ALA A 321 6.15 2.38 5.52
C ALA A 321 6.46 3.72 4.83
N VAL A 322 7.72 3.92 4.51
CA VAL A 322 8.15 4.89 3.50
C VAL A 322 8.54 4.10 2.26
N THR A 323 8.02 4.45 1.10
CA THR A 323 8.37 3.80 -0.17
C THR A 323 8.86 4.80 -1.20
N CYS A 324 9.97 4.47 -1.85
CA CYS A 324 10.59 5.27 -2.92
C CYS A 324 10.66 4.44 -4.22
N TYR A 325 9.75 3.47 -4.40
CA TYR A 325 9.77 2.50 -5.50
C TYR A 325 9.36 3.10 -6.85
N ALA A 326 8.44 4.06 -6.84
CA ALA A 326 7.83 4.62 -8.03
C ALA A 326 7.49 6.10 -7.83
N GLY A 327 7.63 6.90 -8.89
CA GLY A 327 7.44 8.35 -8.87
C GLY A 327 8.67 9.13 -8.39
N GLU A 328 8.61 10.46 -8.51
CA GLU A 328 9.72 11.35 -8.11
C GLU A 328 9.79 11.58 -6.59
N VAL A 329 8.75 11.19 -5.85
CA VAL A 329 8.56 11.51 -4.43
C VAL A 329 8.41 10.22 -3.63
N CYS A 330 9.22 10.06 -2.58
CA CYS A 330 9.01 8.99 -1.60
C CYS A 330 7.67 9.20 -0.88
N LYS A 331 6.86 8.15 -0.81
CA LYS A 331 5.53 8.14 -0.21
C LYS A 331 5.64 7.67 1.24
N PRO A 332 5.43 8.53 2.25
CA PRO A 332 5.37 8.12 3.65
C PRO A 332 4.01 7.51 4.00
N GLY A 333 3.90 6.96 5.22
CA GLY A 333 2.63 6.47 5.78
C GLY A 333 1.97 5.36 4.98
N GLN A 334 2.77 4.54 4.28
CA GLN A 334 2.29 3.44 3.47
C GLN A 334 2.00 2.20 4.34
N LEU A 335 1.11 1.36 3.87
CA LEU A 335 0.80 0.03 4.40
C LEU A 335 1.32 -0.99 3.41
N VAL A 336 2.10 -1.97 3.89
CA VAL A 336 2.63 -3.08 3.10
C VAL A 336 1.85 -4.33 3.48
N TRP A 337 1.23 -4.99 2.51
CA TRP A 337 0.37 -6.14 2.76
C TRP A 337 0.23 -7.02 1.50
N GLY A 338 -0.24 -8.25 1.70
CA GLY A 338 -0.43 -9.24 0.64
C GLY A 338 0.85 -9.53 -0.12
N ASP A 339 0.68 -10.13 -1.29
CA ASP A 339 1.73 -10.54 -2.22
C ASP A 339 1.53 -9.85 -3.58
N GLU A 340 2.27 -10.27 -4.61
CA GLU A 340 2.08 -9.76 -5.97
C GLU A 340 0.73 -10.13 -6.59
N ASP A 341 0.09 -11.21 -6.13
CA ASP A 341 -1.20 -11.70 -6.62
C ASP A 341 -2.38 -10.99 -5.93
N ALA A 342 -2.13 -10.33 -4.79
CA ALA A 342 -3.13 -9.59 -4.04
C ALA A 342 -3.64 -8.31 -4.75
N LEU A 343 -2.91 -7.80 -5.76
CA LEU A 343 -3.28 -6.62 -6.54
C LEU A 343 -3.12 -6.88 -8.04
N THR A 344 -4.10 -6.47 -8.84
CA THR A 344 -4.00 -6.45 -10.31
C THR A 344 -3.95 -5.01 -10.81
N ASP A 345 -3.23 -4.76 -11.90
CA ASP A 345 -3.18 -3.45 -12.55
C ASP A 345 -4.63 -2.98 -12.86
N GLY A 346 -4.97 -1.75 -12.47
CA GLY A 346 -6.34 -1.22 -12.48
C GLY A 346 -7.06 -1.27 -11.13
N ASP A 347 -6.57 -2.03 -10.15
CA ASP A 347 -7.11 -2.02 -8.78
C ASP A 347 -6.67 -0.81 -7.95
N SER A 348 -5.83 0.06 -8.51
CA SER A 348 -5.41 1.32 -7.89
C SER A 348 -6.62 2.13 -7.43
N GLY A 349 -6.64 2.54 -6.17
CA GLY A 349 -7.75 3.24 -5.53
C GLY A 349 -8.73 2.31 -4.79
N SER A 350 -8.59 0.99 -4.90
CA SER A 350 -9.37 0.06 -4.07
C SER A 350 -8.98 0.20 -2.59
N LEU A 351 -9.92 -0.10 -1.70
CA LEU A 351 -9.65 -0.14 -0.26
C LEU A 351 -9.23 -1.55 0.16
N ASN A 352 -8.24 -1.63 1.05
CA ASN A 352 -8.06 -2.82 1.87
C ASN A 352 -8.76 -2.62 3.22
N PHE A 353 -9.38 -3.68 3.75
CA PHE A 353 -10.22 -3.61 4.94
C PHE A 353 -10.17 -4.91 5.75
N HIS A 354 -10.70 -4.86 6.96
CA HIS A 354 -10.97 -6.03 7.79
C HIS A 354 -12.24 -5.77 8.59
N GLU A 355 -12.96 -6.83 8.96
CA GLU A 355 -14.12 -6.75 9.84
C GLU A 355 -13.82 -5.93 11.11
N ASP A 356 -14.81 -5.13 11.53
CA ASP A 356 -14.76 -4.40 12.79
C ASP A 356 -14.76 -5.39 13.98
N PRO A 357 -13.73 -5.41 14.85
CA PRO A 357 -13.70 -6.30 16.01
C PRO A 357 -14.89 -6.16 16.97
N GLU A 358 -15.56 -5.01 17.02
CA GLU A 358 -16.74 -4.81 17.87
C GLU A 358 -18.04 -5.28 17.22
N ASN A 359 -18.15 -5.21 15.89
CA ASN A 359 -19.36 -5.54 15.12
C ASN A 359 -19.00 -6.23 13.79
N PRO A 360 -18.39 -7.43 13.83
CA PRO A 360 -17.78 -8.05 12.65
C PRO A 360 -18.79 -8.48 11.58
N GLU A 361 -20.05 -8.71 11.97
CA GLU A 361 -21.13 -9.08 11.04
C GLU A 361 -21.78 -7.86 10.37
N GLU A 362 -21.48 -6.64 10.81
CA GLU A 362 -22.16 -5.42 10.37
C GLU A 362 -21.23 -4.44 9.66
N TYR A 363 -19.98 -4.31 10.11
CA TYR A 363 -19.09 -3.23 9.65
C TYR A 363 -17.68 -3.72 9.33
N VAL A 364 -17.02 -2.95 8.46
CA VAL A 364 -15.59 -3.06 8.19
C VAL A 364 -14.85 -1.78 8.58
N LEU A 365 -13.57 -1.93 8.87
CA LEU A 365 -12.62 -0.86 9.09
C LEU A 365 -11.57 -0.88 7.97
N VAL A 366 -11.27 0.31 7.43
CA VAL A 366 -10.31 0.47 6.33
C VAL A 366 -8.88 0.48 6.88
N GLY A 367 -7.99 -0.32 6.27
CA GLY A 367 -6.55 -0.26 6.54
C GLY A 367 -5.84 0.79 5.70
N GLY A 368 -6.23 0.95 4.44
CA GLY A 368 -5.70 1.95 3.51
C GLY A 368 -6.26 1.83 2.10
N ILE A 369 -5.73 2.68 1.21
CA ILE A 369 -6.01 2.70 -0.22
C ILE A 369 -4.85 2.02 -0.93
N ASN A 370 -5.12 1.08 -1.83
CA ASN A 370 -4.08 0.36 -2.59
C ASN A 370 -3.61 1.17 -3.79
N ASN A 371 -2.29 1.23 -3.99
CA ASN A 371 -1.68 2.06 -5.02
C ASN A 371 -0.88 1.25 -6.03
N ALA A 372 -0.10 0.27 -5.58
CA ALA A 372 0.76 -0.51 -6.45
C ALA A 372 1.23 -1.80 -5.77
N ARG A 373 1.87 -2.67 -6.54
CA ARG A 373 2.51 -3.90 -6.09
C ARG A 373 3.93 -3.98 -6.61
N THR A 374 4.74 -4.83 -5.99
CA THR A 374 6.09 -5.09 -6.47
C THR A 374 6.04 -5.89 -7.75
N TRP A 375 6.89 -5.57 -8.72
CA TRP A 375 6.97 -6.26 -10.02
C TRP A 375 8.34 -6.90 -10.28
N TRP A 376 9.25 -6.86 -9.29
CA TRP A 376 10.62 -7.33 -9.44
C TRP A 376 10.93 -8.52 -8.55
N PRO A 377 11.80 -9.46 -8.99
CA PRO A 377 12.10 -10.69 -8.27
C PRO A 377 12.46 -10.47 -6.79
N GLY A 378 11.66 -11.08 -5.90
CA GLY A 378 11.79 -11.08 -4.43
C GLY A 378 11.12 -9.91 -3.71
N GLY A 379 10.58 -8.92 -4.44
CA GLY A 379 9.55 -8.05 -3.87
C GLY A 379 8.26 -8.81 -4.12
N ASP A 380 7.56 -9.16 -3.05
CA ASP A 380 6.33 -9.93 -3.13
C ASP A 380 5.32 -9.34 -2.16
N PHE A 381 4.89 -8.11 -2.46
CA PHE A 381 3.90 -7.41 -1.67
C PHE A 381 3.16 -6.34 -2.46
N THR A 382 1.98 -6.00 -1.95
CA THR A 382 1.20 -4.83 -2.34
C THR A 382 1.46 -3.69 -1.34
N TRP A 383 1.39 -2.45 -1.80
CA TRP A 383 1.41 -1.29 -0.92
C TRP A 383 0.40 -0.23 -1.31
N GLY A 384 0.11 0.62 -0.34
CA GLY A 384 -0.67 1.82 -0.58
C GLY A 384 -0.74 2.70 0.66
N THR A 385 -1.47 3.80 0.58
CA THR A 385 -1.50 4.78 1.68
C THR A 385 -2.40 4.30 2.79
N ALA A 386 -1.84 4.21 4.00
CA ALA A 386 -2.59 3.78 5.16
C ALA A 386 -3.64 4.84 5.55
N ALA A 387 -4.83 4.40 5.95
CA ALA A 387 -5.93 5.31 6.26
C ALA A 387 -5.59 6.26 7.43
N HIS A 388 -4.87 5.79 8.45
CA HIS A 388 -4.41 6.64 9.55
C HIS A 388 -3.56 7.83 9.06
N HIS A 389 -2.70 7.61 8.07
CA HIS A 389 -1.85 8.67 7.51
C HIS A 389 -2.68 9.72 6.77
N LEU A 390 -3.76 9.31 6.09
CA LEU A 390 -4.68 10.24 5.44
C LEU A 390 -5.31 11.21 6.43
N LEU A 391 -5.67 10.72 7.61
CA LEU A 391 -6.25 11.54 8.66
C LEU A 391 -5.23 12.44 9.32
N GLU A 392 -4.06 11.88 9.67
CA GLU A 392 -3.01 12.61 10.40
C GLU A 392 -2.42 13.76 9.56
N GLU A 393 -2.16 13.53 8.27
CA GLU A 393 -1.49 14.54 7.43
C GLU A 393 -2.43 15.41 6.62
N TYR A 394 -3.60 14.88 6.23
CA TYR A 394 -4.49 15.58 5.30
C TYR A 394 -5.88 15.83 5.86
N GLY A 395 -6.18 15.37 7.09
CA GLY A 395 -7.49 15.52 7.70
C GLY A 395 -8.58 14.73 6.96
N MET A 396 -8.24 13.62 6.29
CA MET A 396 -9.20 12.82 5.53
C MET A 396 -9.40 11.43 6.14
N HIS A 397 -10.63 10.93 6.16
CA HIS A 397 -10.95 9.61 6.74
C HIS A 397 -12.10 8.90 6.00
N PHE A 398 -12.34 7.64 6.37
CA PHE A 398 -13.45 6.81 5.86
C PHE A 398 -14.62 6.71 6.83
#